data_AF-A0A3Q9EMR4-F1
#
_entry.id   AF-A0A3Q9EMR4-F1
#
_cell.length_a   1.000
_cell.length_b   1.000
_cell.length_c   1.000
_cell.angle_alpha   90.00
_cell.angle_beta   90.00
_cell.angle_gamma   90.00
#
_symmetry.space_group_name_H-M   'P 1'
#
loop_
_entity.id
_entity.type
_entity.pdbx_description
1 polymer ?
#
loop_
_entity_poly.entity_id
_entity_poly.type
_entity_poly.pdbx_seq_one_letter_code
_entity_poly.pdbx_strand_id
1 'polypeptide(L)' 'MGGQPVRSLRHPASERYSVTLVPPAVQAVAELTEATGLSKADVINRAVQIYAYLEAQRTEGREILLRDPQGALERVHIV' A
#
# COMPACT_ATOMS: atom_id res chain seq x y z
N MET A 1 25.72 -33.94 -7.23
CA MET A 1 24.56 -33.16 -7.70
C MET A 1 24.49 -31.92 -6.82
N GLY A 2 25.15 -30.83 -7.24
CA GLY A 2 25.31 -29.62 -6.41
C GLY A 2 24.00 -28.85 -6.33
N GLY A 3 23.40 -28.77 -5.15
CA GLY A 3 22.29 -27.85 -4.90
C GLY A 3 22.81 -26.42 -4.98
N GLN A 4 22.28 -25.63 -5.90
CA GLN A 4 22.55 -24.20 -5.90
C GLN A 4 22.04 -23.60 -4.59
N PRO A 5 22.81 -22.72 -3.92
CA PRO A 5 22.30 -22.01 -2.77
C PRO A 5 21.15 -21.13 -3.24
N VAL A 6 19.95 -21.37 -2.70
CA VAL A 6 18.82 -20.46 -2.78
C VAL A 6 19.31 -19.10 -2.28
N ARG A 7 19.44 -18.14 -3.20
CA ARG A 7 19.82 -16.76 -2.89
C ARG A 7 18.71 -16.20 -2.01
N SER A 8 18.89 -16.23 -0.69
CA SER A 8 17.96 -15.55 0.19
C SER A 8 18.09 -14.06 -0.12
N LEU A 9 17.09 -13.51 -0.78
CA LEU A 9 16.91 -12.07 -0.85
C LEU A 9 16.71 -11.65 0.61
N ARG A 10 17.76 -11.10 1.23
CA ARG A 10 17.64 -10.56 2.58
C ARG A 10 16.63 -9.42 2.47
N HIS A 11 15.39 -9.67 2.90
CA HIS A 11 14.46 -8.58 3.13
C HIS A 11 15.13 -7.62 4.12
N PRO A 12 15.07 -6.31 3.88
CA PRO A 12 15.53 -5.35 4.87
C PRO A 12 14.88 -5.67 6.22
N ALA A 13 15.64 -5.54 7.29
CA ALA A 13 15.14 -5.78 8.64
C ALA A 13 13.92 -4.88 8.89
N SER A 14 12.96 -5.37 9.68
CA SER A 14 11.84 -4.53 10.11
C SER A 14 12.36 -3.37 10.96
N GLU A 15 11.91 -2.16 10.64
CA GLU A 15 12.21 -0.95 11.40
C GLU A 15 10.92 -0.42 12.03
N ARG A 16 11.01 0.08 13.26
CA ARG A 16 9.86 0.61 13.99
C ARG A 16 9.78 2.12 13.85
N TYR A 17 8.71 2.58 13.21
CA TYR A 17 8.34 3.99 13.15
C TYR A 17 7.25 4.30 14.20
N SER A 18 7.35 5.45 14.85
CA SER A 18 6.28 5.98 15.72
C SER A 18 5.69 7.23 15.08
N VAL A 19 4.41 7.15 14.72
CA VAL A 19 3.70 8.22 14.00
C VAL A 19 2.35 8.44 14.67
N THR A 20 1.99 9.71 14.86
CA THR A 20 0.63 10.10 15.25
C THR A 20 -0.21 10.30 14.00
N LEU A 21 -1.27 9.51 13.85
CA LEU A 21 -2.21 9.66 12.74
C LEU A 21 -3.16 10.84 12.99
N VAL A 22 -3.44 11.61 11.95
CA VAL A 22 -4.50 12.63 11.97
C VAL A 22 -5.89 11.97 12.09
N PRO A 23 -6.93 12.66 12.60
CA PRO A 23 -8.23 12.04 12.84
C PRO A 23 -8.84 11.31 11.64
N PRO A 24 -8.79 11.83 10.39
CA PRO A 24 -9.27 11.10 9.22
C PRO A 24 -8.53 9.77 8.97
N ALA A 25 -7.21 9.74 9.21
CA ALA A 25 -6.42 8.52 9.05
C ALA A 25 -6.73 7.49 10.14
N VAL A 26 -7.03 7.93 11.37
CA VAL A 26 -7.51 7.04 12.44
C VAL A 26 -8.82 6.38 12.04
N GLN A 27 -9.77 7.16 11.52
CA GLN A 27 -11.06 6.65 11.06
C GLN A 27 -10.89 5.64 9.90
N ALA A 28 -10.10 6.00 8.88
CA ALA A 28 -9.85 5.11 7.75
C ALA A 28 -9.21 3.77 8.17
N VAL A 29 -8.27 3.79 9.12
CA VAL A 29 -7.68 2.54 9.66
C VAL A 29 -8.74 1.69 10.37
N ALA A 30 -9.65 2.31 11.13
CA ALA A 30 -10.72 1.59 11.82
C ALA A 30 -11.68 0.92 10.81
N GLU A 31 -12.16 1.69 9.83
CA GLU A 31 -13.08 1.21 8.78
C GLU A 31 -12.44 0.09 7.94
N LEU A 32 -11.17 0.24 7.55
CA LEU A 32 -10.46 -0.79 6.80
C LEU A 32 -10.24 -2.06 7.62
N THR A 33 -9.90 -1.94 8.91
CA THR A 33 -9.80 -3.10 9.80
C THR A 33 -11.14 -3.82 9.91
N GLU A 34 -12.25 -3.10 10.06
CA GLU A 34 -13.59 -3.69 10.12
C GLU A 34 -13.96 -4.38 8.79
N ALA A 35 -13.77 -3.70 7.66
CA ALA A 35 -14.14 -4.21 6.35
C ALA A 35 -13.29 -5.40 5.87
N THR A 36 -12.02 -5.49 6.30
CA THR A 36 -11.07 -6.51 5.81
C THR A 36 -10.74 -7.59 6.84
N GLY A 37 -11.04 -7.37 8.12
CA GLY A 37 -10.62 -8.24 9.24
C GLY A 37 -9.11 -8.18 9.55
N LEU A 38 -8.36 -7.28 8.93
CA LEU A 38 -6.92 -7.15 9.12
C LEU A 38 -6.56 -6.36 10.38
N SER A 39 -5.42 -6.67 10.99
CA SER A 39 -4.91 -5.88 12.10
C SER A 39 -4.61 -4.44 11.66
N LYS A 40 -4.64 -3.49 12.60
CA LYS A 40 -4.26 -2.09 12.32
C LYS A 40 -2.84 -1.98 11.72
N ALA A 41 -1.92 -2.81 12.21
CA ALA A 41 -0.55 -2.85 11.70
C ALA A 41 -0.51 -3.34 10.24
N ASP A 42 -1.29 -4.36 9.89
CA ASP A 42 -1.38 -4.86 8.51
C ASP A 42 -2.01 -3.83 7.57
N VAL A 43 -3.07 -3.15 8.02
CA VAL A 43 -3.70 -2.06 7.26
C VAL A 43 -2.68 -0.96 6.97
N ILE A 44 -1.94 -0.49 7.98
CA ILE A 44 -0.94 0.56 7.82
C ILE A 44 0.21 0.10 6.91
N ASN A 45 0.74 -1.10 7.13
CA ASN A 45 1.83 -1.65 6.30
C ASN A 45 1.41 -1.79 4.84
N ARG A 46 0.18 -2.24 4.57
CA ARG A 46 -0.35 -2.36 3.19
C ARG A 46 -0.61 -0.99 2.57
N ALA A 47 -1.14 -0.03 3.32
CA ALA A 47 -1.36 1.33 2.84
C ALA A 47 -0.05 1.97 2.36
N VAL A 48 1.03 1.83 3.13
CA VAL A 48 2.37 2.34 2.75
C VAL A 48 2.88 1.65 1.48
N GLN A 49 2.73 0.33 1.37
CA GLN A 49 3.16 -0.41 0.18
C GLN A 49 2.37 -0.02 -1.08
N ILE A 50 1.05 0.17 -0.96
CA ILE A 50 0.20 0.63 -2.06
C ILE A 50 0.62 2.04 -2.49
N TYR A 51 0.82 2.97 -1.54
CA TYR A 51 1.29 4.31 -1.86
C TYR A 51 2.62 4.29 -2.63
N ALA A 52 3.59 3.51 -2.16
CA ALA A 52 4.88 3.35 -2.83
C ALA A 52 4.75 2.80 -4.26
N TYR A 53 3.89 1.79 -4.46
CA TYR A 53 3.63 1.25 -5.79
C TYR A 53 2.99 2.29 -6.71
N LEU A 54 1.95 3.00 -6.25
CA LEU A 54 1.26 4.00 -7.04
C LEU A 54 2.19 5.15 -7.47
N GLU A 55 3.09 5.57 -6.59
CA GLU A 55 4.07 6.62 -6.91
C GLU A 55 5.13 6.15 -7.91
N ALA A 56 5.58 4.89 -7.83
CA ALA A 56 6.47 4.30 -8.83
C ALA A 56 5.81 4.30 -10.22
N GLN A 57 4.54 3.88 -10.31
CA GLN A 57 3.79 3.90 -11.57
C GLN A 57 3.65 5.32 -12.14
N ARG A 58 3.38 6.32 -11.28
CA ARG A 58 3.29 7.73 -11.70
C ARG A 58 4.62 8.27 -12.20
N THR A 59 5.73 7.92 -11.55
CA THR A 59 7.08 8.32 -11.96
C THR A 59 7.46 7.74 -13.33
N GLU A 60 6.95 6.56 -13.67
CA GLU A 60 7.06 5.97 -15.01
C GLU A 60 6.13 6.62 -16.05
N GLY A 61 5.40 7.68 -15.69
CA GLY A 61 4.47 8.40 -16.57
C GLY A 61 3.10 7.72 -16.72
N ARG A 62 2.78 6.70 -15.91
CA ARG A 62 1.50 6.00 -15.98
C ARG A 62 0.40 6.78 -15.25
N GLU A 63 -0.82 6.59 -15.71
CA GLU A 63 -2.02 7.19 -15.11
C GLU A 63 -2.73 6.18 -14.21
N ILE A 64 -3.27 6.67 -13.10
CA ILE A 64 -4.15 5.89 -12.22
C ILE A 64 -5.58 6.32 -12.52
N LEU A 65 -6.40 5.39 -12.98
CA LEU A 65 -7.78 5.62 -13.37
C LEU A 65 -8.71 4.80 -12.48
N LEU A 66 -9.74 5.43 -11.93
CA LEU A 66 -10.90 4.74 -11.38
C LEU A 66 -11.92 4.56 -12.49
N ARG A 67 -12.50 3.37 -12.55
CA ARG A 67 -13.61 3.07 -13.43
C ARG A 67 -14.87 2.96 -12.58
N ASP A 68 -15.88 3.77 -12.88
CA ASP A 68 -17.18 3.64 -12.25
C ASP A 68 -17.97 2.44 -12.83
N PRO A 69 -19.08 2.01 -12.18
CA PRO A 69 -19.90 0.91 -12.70
C PRO A 69 -20.50 1.16 -14.10
N GLN A 70 -20.58 2.42 -14.54
CA GLN A 70 -21.10 2.86 -15.84
C GLN A 70 -20.00 2.87 -16.92
N GLY A 71 -18.75 2.63 -16.55
CA GLY A 71 -17.60 2.57 -17.44
C GLY A 71 -16.87 3.90 -17.63
N ALA A 72 -17.31 4.99 -16.98
CA ALA A 72 -16.58 6.25 -17.02
C ALA A 72 -15.24 6.12 -16.28
N LEU A 73 -14.23 6.82 -16.81
CA LEU A 73 -12.89 6.83 -16.24
C LEU A 73 -12.62 8.18 -15.59
N GLU A 74 -12.22 8.15 -14.31
CA GLU A 74 -11.77 9.31 -13.55
C GLU A 74 -10.28 9.15 -13.23
N ARG A 75 -9.47 10.19 -13.50
CA ARG A 75 -8.06 10.18 -13.15
C ARG A 75 -7.88 10.55 -11.68
N VAL A 76 -7.21 9.67 -10.95
CA VAL A 76 -6.86 9.92 -9.55
C VAL A 76 -5.60 10.76 -9.48
N HIS A 77 -5.65 11.84 -8.70
CA HIS A 77 -4.48 12.61 -8.33
C HIS A 77 -4.13 12.35 -6.86
N ILE A 78 -3.01 11.67 -6.63
CA ILE A 78 -2.46 11.42 -5.29
C ILE A 78 -1.44 12.53 -5.01
N VAL A 79 -1.54 13.18 -3.85
CA VAL A 79 -0.63 14.24 -3.38
C VAL A 79 0.32 13.74 -2.30
#